data_AF-A0A3M5WA56-F1
#
_entry.id   AF-A0A3M5WA56-F1
#
_cell.length_a   1.000
_cell.length_b   1.000
_cell.length_c   1.000
_cell.angle_alpha   90.00
_cell.angle_beta   90.00
_cell.angle_gamma   90.00
#
_symmetry.space_group_name_H-M   'P 1'
#
loop_
_entity.id
_entity.type
_entity.pdbx_description
1 polymer ?
#
loop_
_entity_poly.entity_id
_entity_poly.type
_entity_poly.pdbx_seq_one_letter_code
_entity_poly.pdbx_strand_id
1 'polypeptide(L)'
;MDDEFAAQYDFGDDDRAGDDDSDAEFWARVDEDYSVSDYFRLNPISLQSPAALAARDVAQECQSRWGIEIDPDDTLIATLYIEDPKLYPAPHRANVAHSMTLTEALLRNWQQNGNGDWFDHLGHLQPHHEDGLDCQVVDEKLPSYDCVAYEAVYRKTAPQHYDSTTQLRLTAEAFKQYIWDHNLQAGYLAYLKQFRQAHAEDYNLMLKAGLFRSAWLQAEENTLKAEHKDMVLEALGLPADQGWKQLSFDAFVAAPISTRVTISELQVHGYSAADIMVIRSADSPTVLLYIPGNSSPIHTFANADALKDWIALMCKDPGKRRSFEGHFSAADDVDGFFYSGYK
;
A
#
# COMPACT_ATOMS: atom_id res chain seq x y z
N MET A 1 -11.68 29.52 -63.15
CA MET A 1 -11.81 28.07 -63.17
C MET A 1 -11.20 27.62 -61.88
N ASP A 2 -12.12 27.41 -60.95
CA ASP A 2 -12.07 26.65 -59.71
C ASP A 2 -11.21 27.32 -58.61
N ASP A 3 -11.80 28.10 -57.69
CA ASP A 3 -12.68 27.70 -56.56
C ASP A 3 -11.94 26.67 -55.67
N GLU A 4 -11.80 26.82 -54.35
CA GLU A 4 -12.85 27.16 -53.39
C GLU A 4 -12.23 27.40 -51.98
N PHE A 5 -12.60 28.53 -51.37
CA PHE A 5 -12.89 28.79 -49.96
C PHE A 5 -11.82 28.75 -48.85
N ALA A 6 -11.51 29.97 -48.40
CA ALA A 6 -11.30 30.32 -47.00
C ALA A 6 -12.63 30.32 -46.22
N ALA A 7 -12.60 29.97 -44.92
CA ALA A 7 -13.23 30.78 -43.86
C ALA A 7 -12.99 30.16 -42.46
N GLN A 8 -12.28 30.95 -41.68
CA GLN A 8 -12.31 31.12 -40.23
C GLN A 8 -13.73 30.98 -39.65
N TYR A 9 -13.93 30.19 -38.58
CA TYR A 9 -15.04 30.42 -37.64
C TYR A 9 -14.62 30.14 -36.19
N ASP A 10 -14.79 31.22 -35.43
CA ASP A 10 -14.83 31.39 -33.99
C ASP A 10 -15.91 30.48 -33.36
N PHE A 11 -15.58 29.77 -32.28
CA PHE A 11 -16.57 29.09 -31.45
C PHE A 11 -16.46 29.59 -30.02
N GLY A 12 -17.46 30.39 -29.68
CA GLY A 12 -17.71 30.94 -28.37
C GLY A 12 -18.15 29.88 -27.36
N ASP A 13 -18.02 30.33 -26.12
CA ASP A 13 -18.41 29.73 -24.86
C ASP A 13 -19.95 29.76 -24.75
N ASP A 14 -20.63 28.70 -25.19
CA ASP A 14 -22.01 28.37 -24.81
C ASP A 14 -22.32 26.95 -25.34
N ASP A 15 -22.35 25.97 -24.44
CA ASP A 15 -23.08 24.67 -24.52
C ASP A 15 -22.40 23.61 -23.62
N ARG A 16 -22.31 23.89 -22.32
CA ARG A 16 -22.08 22.87 -21.26
C ARG A 16 -23.39 22.57 -20.54
N ALA A 17 -24.29 21.87 -21.21
CA ALA A 17 -25.43 21.22 -20.56
C ALA A 17 -26.09 20.23 -21.52
N GLY A 18 -25.64 18.97 -21.56
CA GLY A 18 -26.37 17.95 -22.30
C GLY A 18 -25.68 16.63 -22.65
N ASP A 19 -24.71 16.14 -21.86
CA ASP A 19 -24.00 14.90 -22.22
C ASP A 19 -23.68 13.97 -21.02
N ASP A 20 -24.46 14.04 -19.94
CA ASP A 20 -24.28 13.15 -18.76
C ASP A 20 -25.14 11.87 -18.90
N ASP A 21 -26.31 11.96 -19.54
CA ASP A 21 -27.20 10.80 -19.75
C ASP A 21 -26.70 9.89 -20.89
N SER A 22 -25.97 10.41 -21.88
CA SER A 22 -25.43 9.67 -23.03
C SER A 22 -24.24 8.79 -22.65
N ASP A 23 -23.36 9.28 -21.77
CA ASP A 23 -22.26 8.50 -21.20
C ASP A 23 -22.80 7.41 -20.27
N ALA A 24 -23.79 7.72 -19.42
CA ALA A 24 -24.42 6.71 -18.56
C ALA A 24 -25.14 5.60 -19.36
N GLU A 25 -25.88 5.95 -20.42
CA GLU A 25 -26.50 4.96 -21.31
C GLU A 25 -25.50 4.19 -22.17
N PHE A 26 -24.37 4.82 -22.56
CA PHE A 26 -23.26 4.17 -23.26
C PHE A 26 -22.55 3.17 -22.34
N TRP A 27 -22.16 3.58 -21.13
CA TRP A 27 -21.57 2.67 -20.14
C TRP A 27 -22.54 1.57 -19.75
N ALA A 28 -23.85 1.84 -19.62
CA ALA A 28 -24.86 0.81 -19.36
C ALA A 28 -25.00 -0.21 -20.51
N ARG A 29 -24.89 0.20 -21.78
CA ARG A 29 -24.89 -0.73 -22.93
C ARG A 29 -23.58 -1.48 -23.13
N VAL A 30 -22.47 -0.95 -22.61
CA VAL A 30 -21.15 -1.61 -22.66
C VAL A 30 -20.95 -2.53 -21.44
N ASP A 31 -21.62 -2.27 -20.32
CA ASP A 31 -21.57 -3.10 -19.10
C ASP A 31 -22.12 -4.51 -19.33
N GLU A 32 -23.14 -4.67 -20.19
CA GLU A 32 -23.76 -5.97 -20.50
C GLU A 32 -22.84 -6.95 -21.26
N ASP A 33 -21.68 -6.49 -21.78
CA ASP A 33 -20.77 -7.31 -22.61
C ASP A 33 -19.34 -7.45 -22.05
N TYR A 34 -19.05 -6.95 -20.84
CA TYR A 34 -17.69 -7.11 -20.31
C TYR A 34 -17.37 -8.57 -20.01
N SER A 35 -16.25 -9.04 -20.56
CA SER A 35 -15.63 -10.26 -20.07
C SER A 35 -15.17 -10.08 -18.62
N VAL A 36 -15.01 -11.17 -17.88
CA VAL A 36 -14.39 -11.13 -16.54
C VAL A 36 -13.06 -10.38 -16.58
N SER A 37 -12.24 -10.60 -17.62
CA SER A 37 -10.96 -9.89 -17.79
C SER A 37 -11.11 -8.39 -18.00
N ASP A 38 -12.15 -7.92 -18.70
CA ASP A 38 -12.35 -6.50 -18.96
C ASP A 38 -12.83 -5.78 -17.71
N TYR A 39 -13.79 -6.37 -16.98
CA TYR A 39 -14.32 -5.78 -15.77
C TYR A 39 -13.23 -5.49 -14.73
N PHE A 40 -12.39 -6.49 -14.38
CA PHE A 40 -11.32 -6.30 -13.39
C PHE A 40 -10.18 -5.40 -13.89
N ARG A 41 -10.03 -5.22 -15.21
CA ARG A 41 -9.06 -4.28 -15.78
C ARG A 41 -9.57 -2.83 -15.68
N LEU A 42 -10.87 -2.62 -15.85
CA LEU A 42 -11.51 -1.31 -15.81
C LEU A 42 -11.86 -0.84 -14.39
N ASN A 43 -12.01 -1.77 -13.45
CA ASN A 43 -12.35 -1.50 -12.05
C ASN A 43 -11.21 -1.88 -11.09
N PRO A 44 -10.04 -1.22 -11.15
CA PRO A 44 -8.95 -1.51 -10.23
C PRO A 44 -9.26 -1.00 -8.82
N ILE A 45 -9.16 -1.89 -7.83
CA ILE A 45 -9.24 -1.49 -6.43
C ILE A 45 -7.85 -1.06 -5.97
N SER A 46 -7.71 0.20 -5.56
CA SER A 46 -6.47 0.76 -5.05
C SER A 46 -6.58 1.04 -3.55
N LEU A 47 -5.77 0.36 -2.75
CA LEU A 47 -5.63 0.64 -1.33
C LEU A 47 -4.57 1.72 -1.14
N GLN A 48 -4.97 2.89 -0.61
CA GLN A 48 -4.03 3.92 -0.19
C GLN A 48 -3.05 3.38 0.86
N SER A 49 -1.75 3.57 0.62
CA SER A 49 -0.71 3.20 1.59
C SER A 49 -0.71 4.15 2.79
N PRO A 50 -0.15 3.74 3.96
CA PRO A 50 0.02 4.65 5.09
C PRO A 50 0.81 5.90 4.72
N ALA A 51 1.82 5.76 3.86
CA ALA A 51 2.64 6.89 3.39
C ALA A 51 1.84 7.85 2.51
N ALA A 52 1.04 7.35 1.57
CA ALA A 52 0.20 8.20 0.73
C ALA A 52 -0.87 8.94 1.55
N LEU A 53 -1.41 8.32 2.59
CA LEU A 53 -2.34 8.98 3.51
C LEU A 53 -1.63 10.04 4.37
N ALA A 54 -0.46 9.70 4.94
CA ALA A 54 0.36 10.63 5.69
C ALA A 54 0.77 11.86 4.87
N ALA A 55 1.23 11.67 3.62
CA ALA A 55 1.60 12.75 2.73
C ALA A 55 0.41 13.68 2.45
N ARG A 56 -0.76 13.12 2.10
CA ARG A 56 -1.97 13.92 1.89
C ARG A 56 -2.35 14.72 3.15
N ASP A 57 -2.34 14.07 4.32
CA ASP A 57 -2.70 14.70 5.59
C ASP A 57 -1.73 15.85 5.92
N VAL A 58 -0.41 15.66 5.75
CA VAL A 58 0.59 16.73 5.94
C VAL A 58 0.37 17.89 4.97
N ALA A 59 0.14 17.62 3.68
CA ALA A 59 -0.08 18.67 2.68
C ALA A 59 -1.33 19.50 3.02
N GLN A 60 -2.43 18.82 3.37
CA GLN A 60 -3.69 19.46 3.76
C GLN A 60 -3.52 20.30 5.04
N GLU A 61 -2.82 19.77 6.04
CA GLU A 61 -2.56 20.50 7.28
C GLU A 61 -1.69 21.73 7.02
N CYS A 62 -0.66 21.61 6.19
CA CYS A 62 0.22 22.72 5.89
C CYS A 62 -0.50 23.86 5.16
N GLN A 63 -1.37 23.51 4.22
CA GLN A 63 -2.19 24.49 3.52
C GLN A 63 -3.21 25.14 4.46
N SER A 64 -3.88 24.36 5.32
CA SER A 64 -4.98 24.87 6.14
C SER A 64 -4.52 25.66 7.37
N ARG A 65 -3.48 25.21 8.07
CA ARG A 65 -2.98 25.87 9.29
C ARG A 65 -1.95 26.94 9.03
N TRP A 66 -1.04 26.71 8.09
CA TRP A 66 0.09 27.61 7.84
C TRP A 66 -0.01 28.36 6.50
N GLY A 67 -0.99 28.04 5.65
CA GLY A 67 -1.15 28.67 4.34
C GLY A 67 -0.02 28.35 3.37
N ILE A 68 0.62 27.19 3.54
CA ILE A 68 1.80 26.76 2.79
C ILE A 68 1.44 25.55 1.93
N GLU A 69 1.52 25.72 0.61
CA GLU A 69 1.42 24.62 -0.35
C GLU A 69 2.79 23.96 -0.51
N ILE A 70 2.88 22.68 -0.17
CA ILE A 70 4.11 21.88 -0.25
C ILE A 70 3.80 20.47 -0.76
N ASP A 71 4.82 19.86 -1.36
CA ASP A 71 4.92 18.41 -1.47
C ASP A 71 5.68 17.88 -0.23
N PRO A 72 5.03 17.09 0.64
CA PRO A 72 5.66 16.57 1.86
C PRO A 72 6.80 15.57 1.61
N ASP A 73 6.88 14.94 0.45
CA ASP A 73 7.96 14.00 0.08
C ASP A 73 9.19 14.73 -0.50
N ASP A 74 9.01 15.98 -0.95
CA ASP A 74 10.08 16.89 -1.38
C ASP A 74 10.33 18.04 -0.38
N THR A 75 9.80 17.91 0.84
CA THR A 75 10.04 18.81 1.96
C THR A 75 10.67 18.05 3.11
N LEU A 76 11.78 18.55 3.62
CA LEU A 76 12.61 17.91 4.63
C LEU A 76 12.46 18.61 5.97
N ILE A 77 12.36 17.85 7.06
CA ILE A 77 12.74 18.32 8.38
C ILE A 77 14.17 17.85 8.65
N ALA A 78 15.07 18.77 8.98
CA ALA A 78 16.47 18.47 9.18
C ALA A 78 17.01 19.07 10.46
N THR A 79 17.78 18.28 11.20
CA THR A 79 18.56 18.71 12.37
C THR A 79 20.03 18.78 11.96
N LEU A 80 20.64 19.95 12.15
CA LEU A 80 22.02 20.25 11.80
C LEU A 80 22.82 20.57 13.07
N TYR A 81 24.07 20.11 13.11
CA TYR A 81 25.09 20.67 14.01
C TYR A 81 25.85 21.73 13.24
N ILE A 82 25.70 22.97 13.66
CA ILE A 82 26.32 24.13 13.00
C ILE A 82 27.32 24.77 13.93
N GLU A 83 28.42 25.32 13.39
CA GLU A 83 29.30 26.21 14.15
C GLU A 83 28.48 27.34 14.79
N ASP A 84 28.73 27.65 16.08
CA ASP A 84 27.95 28.65 16.83
C ASP A 84 27.97 29.99 16.08
N PRO A 85 26.81 30.50 15.60
CA PRO A 85 26.75 31.76 14.87
C PRO A 85 27.23 32.97 15.67
N LYS A 86 27.35 32.86 17.00
CA LYS A 86 27.94 33.89 17.87
C LYS A 86 29.47 33.93 17.81
N LEU A 87 30.11 32.82 17.44
CA LEU A 87 31.56 32.63 17.45
C LEU A 87 32.15 32.68 16.03
N TYR A 88 31.42 32.21 15.03
CA TYR A 88 31.89 32.09 13.65
C TYR A 88 31.01 32.89 12.69
N PRO A 89 31.58 33.57 11.66
CA PRO A 89 30.80 34.23 10.64
C PRO A 89 30.18 33.23 9.64
N ALA A 90 29.13 33.64 8.94
CA ALA A 90 28.57 32.88 7.83
C ALA A 90 29.55 32.80 6.64
N PRO A 91 29.52 31.72 5.82
CA PRO A 91 28.68 30.53 5.98
C PRO A 91 29.15 29.65 7.14
N HIS A 92 28.22 29.17 7.96
CA HIS A 92 28.52 28.31 9.11
C HIS A 92 28.73 26.88 8.64
N ARG A 93 29.83 26.24 9.04
CA ARG A 93 30.03 24.82 8.72
C ARG A 93 29.01 23.98 9.47
N ALA A 94 28.48 22.95 8.80
CA ALA A 94 27.44 22.11 9.35
C ALA A 94 27.68 20.61 9.12
N ASN A 95 27.29 19.78 10.08
CA ASN A 95 27.07 18.35 9.88
C ASN A 95 25.57 18.04 9.98
N VAL A 96 25.04 17.26 9.05
CA VAL A 96 23.64 16.81 9.09
C VAL A 96 23.50 15.68 10.09
N ALA A 97 22.70 15.88 11.14
CA ALA A 97 22.43 14.88 12.16
C ALA A 97 21.32 13.93 11.74
N HIS A 98 20.21 14.53 11.30
CA HIS A 98 19.01 13.84 10.82
C HIS A 98 18.41 14.65 9.68
N SER A 99 17.90 13.96 8.67
CA SER A 99 17.13 14.55 7.59
C SER A 99 16.15 13.49 7.07
N MET A 100 14.88 13.85 6.97
CA MET A 100 13.82 12.99 6.47
C MET A 100 12.69 13.83 5.88
N THR A 101 11.85 13.23 5.04
CA THR A 101 10.69 13.94 4.50
C THR A 101 9.66 14.22 5.58
N LEU A 102 8.77 15.20 5.37
CA LEU A 102 7.69 15.45 6.33
C LEU A 102 6.72 14.26 6.44
N THR A 103 6.52 13.52 5.35
CA THR A 103 5.79 12.24 5.36
C THR A 103 6.45 11.22 6.28
N GLU A 104 7.77 11.02 6.14
CA GLU A 104 8.54 10.10 6.98
C GLU A 104 8.52 10.53 8.45
N ALA A 105 8.63 11.83 8.71
CA ALA A 105 8.56 12.38 10.06
C ALA A 105 7.21 12.07 10.73
N LEU A 106 6.09 12.21 10.01
CA LEU A 106 4.78 11.84 10.55
C LEU A 106 4.66 10.32 10.77
N LEU A 107 5.06 9.50 9.81
CA LEU A 107 5.00 8.03 9.90
C LEU A 107 5.84 7.47 11.06
N ARG A 108 7.02 8.06 11.30
CA ARG A 108 7.93 7.65 12.37
C ARG A 108 7.57 8.26 13.72
N ASN A 109 6.50 9.06 13.77
CA ASN A 109 6.11 9.81 14.95
C ASN A 109 7.30 10.63 15.48
N TRP A 110 7.88 11.47 14.62
CA TRP A 110 9.03 12.34 14.94
C TRP A 110 8.64 13.41 15.97
N GLN A 111 8.66 13.02 17.23
CA GLN A 111 8.25 13.82 18.38
C GLN A 111 9.46 14.28 19.19
N GLN A 112 10.61 14.57 18.55
CA GLN A 112 11.80 14.98 19.30
C GLN A 112 11.58 16.34 20.00
N ASN A 113 11.04 16.28 21.22
CA ASN A 113 11.15 17.27 22.26
C ASN A 113 12.41 16.85 23.04
N GLY A 114 13.57 17.36 22.64
CA GLY A 114 14.88 16.71 22.87
C GLY A 114 15.07 16.02 24.23
N ASN A 115 15.47 14.73 24.21
CA ASN A 115 16.79 14.23 24.64
C ASN A 115 16.88 12.70 24.48
N GLY A 116 16.92 12.20 23.23
CA GLY A 116 17.41 10.84 22.97
C GLY A 116 18.92 10.83 23.24
N ASP A 117 19.34 10.10 24.27
CA ASP A 117 20.62 10.28 24.98
C ASP A 117 21.89 10.07 24.13
N TRP A 118 22.29 11.13 23.41
CA TRP A 118 23.66 11.54 23.04
C TRP A 118 23.79 13.09 22.99
N PHE A 119 22.76 13.84 23.39
CA PHE A 119 22.68 15.31 23.28
C PHE A 119 22.61 16.07 24.61
N ASP A 120 22.65 15.37 25.74
CA ASP A 120 22.54 16.01 27.07
C ASP A 120 23.73 16.93 27.42
N HIS A 121 24.76 16.95 26.57
CA HIS A 121 25.94 17.81 26.68
C HIS A 121 25.93 18.99 25.68
N LEU A 122 24.91 19.17 24.84
CA LEU A 122 24.90 20.14 23.73
C LEU A 122 23.81 21.23 23.84
N GLY A 123 23.42 21.55 25.07
CA GLY A 123 22.48 22.59 25.51
C GLY A 123 22.02 23.62 24.46
N HIS A 124 20.71 23.60 24.22
CA HIS A 124 19.88 24.59 23.52
C HIS A 124 19.84 24.48 21.99
N LEU A 125 18.79 23.81 21.50
CA LEU A 125 18.31 23.97 20.13
C LEU A 125 18.18 25.48 19.85
N GLN A 126 18.83 25.95 18.79
CA GLN A 126 18.75 27.36 18.40
C GLN A 126 17.30 27.70 18.05
N PRO A 127 16.82 28.90 18.42
CA PRO A 127 15.49 29.34 18.02
C PRO A 127 15.39 29.39 16.50
N HIS A 128 14.17 29.22 15.98
CA HIS A 128 13.91 29.37 14.56
C HIS A 128 14.37 30.75 14.07
N HIS A 129 15.13 30.78 12.98
CA HIS A 129 15.61 32.01 12.36
C HIS A 129 14.82 32.24 11.07
N GLU A 130 14.02 33.31 10.97
CA GLU A 130 13.13 33.53 9.81
C GLU A 130 13.92 33.66 8.49
N ASP A 131 15.08 34.31 8.55
CA ASP A 131 15.99 34.45 7.41
C ASP A 131 16.85 33.19 7.18
N GLY A 132 16.62 32.11 7.93
CA GLY A 132 17.47 30.93 7.94
C GLY A 132 18.89 31.21 8.43
N LEU A 133 19.71 30.17 8.43
CA LEU A 133 21.15 30.25 8.70
C LEU A 133 21.87 29.73 7.46
N ASP A 134 22.82 30.51 6.92
CA ASP A 134 23.60 30.11 5.75
C ASP A 134 24.60 29.02 6.18
N CYS A 135 24.21 27.76 5.95
CA CYS A 135 24.96 26.60 6.40
C CYS A 135 25.63 25.85 5.23
N GLN A 136 26.93 25.60 5.37
CA GLN A 136 27.69 24.78 4.44
C GLN A 136 27.94 23.40 5.04
N VAL A 137 27.35 22.36 4.45
CA VAL A 137 27.59 20.99 4.88
C VAL A 137 29.02 20.58 4.58
N VAL A 138 29.69 20.03 5.59
CA VAL A 138 31.06 19.52 5.49
C VAL A 138 31.13 18.04 5.91
N ASP A 139 32.03 17.30 5.27
CA ASP A 139 32.26 15.88 5.59
C ASP A 139 33.07 15.69 6.87
N GLU A 140 33.89 16.70 7.23
CA GLU A 140 34.66 16.68 8.47
C GLU A 140 33.72 16.79 9.67
N LYS A 141 33.92 15.92 10.67
CA LYS A 141 33.20 16.00 11.93
C LYS A 141 33.64 17.23 12.72
N LEU A 142 32.71 18.15 12.94
CA LEU A 142 32.96 19.36 13.70
C LEU A 142 33.09 19.07 15.20
N PRO A 143 33.96 19.82 15.93
CA PRO A 143 34.08 19.70 17.37
C PRO A 143 32.79 20.15 18.05
N SER A 144 32.25 19.30 18.93
CA SER A 144 30.95 19.51 19.57
C SER A 144 30.90 20.76 20.47
N TYR A 145 32.04 21.24 20.97
CA TYR A 145 32.12 22.42 21.83
C TYR A 145 32.02 23.75 21.06
N ASP A 146 32.21 23.73 19.74
CA ASP A 146 32.06 24.90 18.87
C ASP A 146 30.71 24.89 18.13
N CYS A 147 29.88 23.86 18.35
CA CYS A 147 28.65 23.64 17.60
C CYS A 147 27.40 23.77 18.45
N VAL A 148 26.32 24.20 17.81
CA VAL A 148 24.96 24.23 18.34
C VAL A 148 24.02 23.45 17.43
N ALA A 149 22.92 22.94 17.97
CA ALA A 149 21.89 22.26 17.16
C ALA A 149 20.92 23.28 16.55
N TYR A 150 20.61 23.14 15.28
CA TYR A 150 19.57 23.90 14.58
C TYR A 150 18.64 22.95 13.84
N GLU A 151 17.33 23.11 13.98
CA GLU A 151 16.34 22.29 13.30
C GLU A 151 15.37 23.18 12.54
N ALA A 152 15.19 22.89 11.26
CA ALA A 152 14.30 23.65 10.39
C ALA A 152 13.68 22.75 9.31
N VAL A 153 12.66 23.30 8.66
CA VAL A 153 12.02 22.68 7.50
C VAL A 153 12.57 23.30 6.23
N TYR A 154 13.00 22.48 5.27
CA TYR A 154 13.65 22.89 4.04
C TYR A 154 12.99 22.25 2.82
N ARG A 155 12.99 22.94 1.68
CA ARG A 155 12.75 22.30 0.39
C ARG A 155 13.94 21.43 0.01
N LYS A 156 13.66 20.28 -0.57
CA LYS A 156 14.68 19.38 -1.10
C LYS A 156 15.29 19.95 -2.37
N THR A 157 16.62 19.93 -2.47
CA THR A 157 17.37 20.40 -3.65
C THR A 157 18.50 19.45 -4.01
N ALA A 158 19.04 19.58 -5.22
CA ALA A 158 20.21 18.82 -5.67
C ALA A 158 21.25 19.80 -6.28
N PRO A 159 22.38 20.09 -5.59
CA PRO A 159 22.75 19.61 -4.24
C PRO A 159 21.83 20.17 -3.13
N GLN A 160 21.81 19.53 -1.96
CA GLN A 160 20.97 19.99 -0.84
C GLN A 160 21.57 21.26 -0.23
N HIS A 161 20.80 22.34 -0.24
CA HIS A 161 21.14 23.60 0.40
C HIS A 161 20.39 23.74 1.73
N TYR A 162 21.09 24.19 2.77
CA TYR A 162 20.53 24.46 4.10
C TYR A 162 20.74 25.94 4.40
N ASP A 163 19.94 26.78 3.78
CA ASP A 163 20.04 28.23 3.89
C ASP A 163 18.66 28.89 3.76
N SER A 164 18.65 30.22 3.78
CA SER A 164 17.44 31.05 3.63
C SER A 164 16.62 30.76 2.37
N THR A 165 17.24 30.24 1.30
CA THR A 165 16.59 30.04 0.00
C THR A 165 15.75 28.77 -0.03
N THR A 166 16.12 27.77 0.77
CA THR A 166 15.40 26.50 0.89
C THR A 166 14.56 26.39 2.15
N GLN A 167 14.88 27.14 3.21
CA GLN A 167 14.13 27.10 4.46
C GLN A 167 12.70 27.62 4.29
N LEU A 168 11.73 26.88 4.84
CA LEU A 168 10.33 27.28 4.89
C LEU A 168 10.03 28.04 6.18
N ARG A 169 8.96 28.86 6.14
CA ARG A 169 8.43 29.55 7.33
C ARG A 169 7.76 28.60 8.34
N LEU A 170 7.46 27.38 7.92
CA LEU A 170 6.99 26.33 8.82
C LEU A 170 8.11 25.98 9.81
N THR A 171 7.90 26.24 11.09
CA THR A 171 8.89 25.91 12.12
C THR A 171 8.88 24.41 12.40
N ALA A 172 10.05 23.84 12.71
CA ALA A 172 10.15 22.44 13.12
C ALA A 172 9.34 22.16 14.40
N GLU A 173 9.29 23.12 15.32
CA GLU A 173 8.47 23.03 16.54
C GLU A 173 6.97 22.92 16.22
N ALA A 174 6.44 23.79 15.36
CA ALA A 174 5.02 23.76 14.98
C ALA A 174 4.66 22.44 14.28
N PHE A 175 5.55 21.95 13.41
CA PHE A 175 5.33 20.67 12.74
C PHE A 175 5.38 19.48 13.71
N LYS A 176 6.33 19.46 14.65
CA LYS A 176 6.38 18.42 15.70
C LYS A 176 5.18 18.46 16.63
N GLN A 177 4.66 19.65 16.95
CA GLN A 177 3.42 19.78 17.71
C GLN A 177 2.23 19.18 16.95
N TYR A 178 2.16 19.40 15.63
CA TYR A 178 1.16 18.72 14.80
C TYR A 178 1.31 17.19 14.85
N ILE A 179 2.53 16.65 14.71
CA ILE A 179 2.77 15.21 14.85
C ILE A 179 2.31 14.70 16.23
N TRP A 180 2.58 15.46 17.29
CA TRP A 180 2.18 15.11 18.65
C TRP A 180 0.66 15.01 18.82
N ASP A 181 -0.07 15.97 18.24
CA ASP A 181 -1.53 16.03 18.33
C ASP A 181 -2.23 15.09 17.34
N HIS A 182 -1.54 14.62 16.29
CA HIS A 182 -2.13 13.83 15.21
C HIS A 182 -2.07 12.33 15.47
N ASN A 183 -3.24 11.69 15.53
CA ASN A 183 -3.33 10.23 15.61
C ASN A 183 -3.47 9.60 14.21
N LEU A 184 -2.33 9.50 13.51
CA LEU A 184 -2.29 8.89 12.17
C LEU A 184 -2.83 7.45 12.17
N GLN A 185 -2.54 6.67 13.21
CA GLN A 185 -2.99 5.28 13.31
C GLN A 185 -4.52 5.19 13.34
N ALA A 186 -5.18 5.99 14.16
CA ALA A 186 -6.64 6.02 14.23
C ALA A 186 -7.25 6.47 12.91
N GLY A 187 -6.66 7.49 12.26
CA GLY A 187 -7.08 7.94 10.92
C GLY A 187 -6.99 6.84 9.88
N TYR A 188 -5.86 6.13 9.82
CA TYR A 188 -5.64 5.03 8.88
C TYR A 188 -6.55 3.83 9.16
N LEU A 189 -6.78 3.47 10.43
CA LEU A 189 -7.73 2.41 10.79
C LEU A 189 -9.17 2.77 10.41
N ALA A 190 -9.57 4.02 10.56
CA ALA A 190 -10.89 4.51 10.13
C ALA A 190 -11.02 4.43 8.60
N TYR A 191 -9.98 4.86 7.87
CA TYR A 191 -9.90 4.69 6.41
C TYR A 191 -10.02 3.22 6.00
N LEU A 192 -9.24 2.31 6.60
CA LEU A 192 -9.31 0.88 6.31
C LEU A 192 -10.71 0.30 6.56
N LYS A 193 -11.39 0.75 7.62
CA LYS A 193 -12.77 0.33 7.90
C LYS A 193 -13.74 0.78 6.82
N GLN A 194 -13.69 2.06 6.42
CA GLN A 194 -14.54 2.60 5.37
C GLN A 194 -14.27 1.93 4.02
N PHE A 195 -13.00 1.76 3.69
CA PHE A 195 -12.56 1.11 2.46
C PHE A 195 -13.03 -0.35 2.40
N ARG A 196 -12.90 -1.12 3.49
CA ARG A 196 -13.47 -2.48 3.55
C ARG A 196 -14.98 -2.49 3.39
N GLN A 197 -15.69 -1.52 3.98
CA GLN A 197 -17.15 -1.43 3.82
C GLN A 197 -17.55 -1.12 2.38
N ALA A 198 -16.80 -0.25 1.69
CA ALA A 198 -17.06 0.11 0.30
C ALA A 198 -16.77 -1.02 -0.69
N HIS A 199 -15.76 -1.86 -0.41
CA HIS A 199 -15.26 -2.87 -1.36
C HIS A 199 -15.45 -4.33 -0.89
N ALA A 200 -16.26 -4.58 0.14
CA ALA A 200 -16.43 -5.93 0.69
C ALA A 200 -16.88 -6.95 -0.36
N GLU A 201 -17.86 -6.57 -1.19
CA GLU A 201 -18.38 -7.44 -2.26
C GLU A 201 -17.37 -7.62 -3.38
N ASP A 202 -16.69 -6.54 -3.78
CA ASP A 202 -15.65 -6.56 -4.79
C ASP A 202 -14.50 -7.51 -4.41
N TYR A 203 -14.12 -7.55 -3.13
CA TYR A 203 -13.09 -8.45 -2.63
C TYR A 203 -13.45 -9.93 -2.81
N ASN A 204 -14.70 -10.31 -2.55
CA ASN A 204 -15.16 -11.68 -2.76
C ASN A 204 -15.10 -12.05 -4.25
N LEU A 205 -15.49 -11.11 -5.13
CA LEU A 205 -15.40 -11.29 -6.57
C LEU A 205 -13.94 -11.37 -7.04
N MET A 206 -13.03 -10.56 -6.49
CA MET A 206 -11.61 -10.62 -6.78
C MET A 206 -10.98 -11.95 -6.35
N LEU A 207 -11.33 -12.48 -5.17
CA LEU A 207 -10.85 -13.78 -4.72
C LEU A 207 -11.33 -14.91 -5.64
N LYS A 208 -12.62 -14.88 -6.01
CA LYS A 208 -13.22 -15.80 -6.98
C LYS A 208 -12.49 -15.72 -8.34
N ALA A 209 -12.21 -14.50 -8.81
CA ALA A 209 -11.55 -14.24 -10.08
C ALA A 209 -10.07 -14.64 -10.04
N GLY A 210 -9.39 -14.43 -8.91
CA GLY A 210 -8.03 -14.87 -8.66
C GLY A 210 -7.90 -16.38 -8.78
N LEU A 211 -8.77 -17.14 -8.09
CA LEU A 211 -8.80 -18.60 -8.18
C LEU A 211 -9.14 -19.07 -9.60
N PHE A 212 -10.15 -18.48 -10.23
CA PHE A 212 -10.54 -18.78 -11.62
C PHE A 212 -9.38 -18.59 -12.60
N ARG A 213 -8.69 -17.44 -12.52
CA ARG A 213 -7.52 -17.12 -13.32
C ARG A 213 -6.38 -18.10 -13.06
N SER A 214 -6.09 -18.40 -11.79
CA SER A 214 -5.02 -19.33 -11.42
C SER A 214 -5.25 -20.73 -11.99
N ALA A 215 -6.48 -21.22 -11.97
CA ALA A 215 -6.83 -22.52 -12.54
C ALA A 215 -6.59 -22.58 -14.06
N TRP A 216 -7.02 -21.55 -14.80
CA TRP A 216 -6.77 -21.47 -16.24
C TRP A 216 -5.28 -21.34 -16.57
N LEU A 217 -4.57 -20.40 -15.93
CA LEU A 217 -3.16 -20.15 -16.21
C LEU A 217 -2.30 -21.39 -15.92
N GLN A 218 -2.48 -22.01 -14.75
CA GLN A 218 -1.70 -23.20 -14.41
C GLN A 218 -2.03 -24.42 -15.30
N ALA A 219 -3.27 -24.52 -15.80
CA ALA A 219 -3.63 -25.56 -16.76
C ALA A 219 -2.97 -25.31 -18.13
N GLU A 220 -2.96 -24.07 -18.62
CA GLU A 220 -2.26 -23.68 -19.85
C GLU A 220 -0.74 -23.92 -19.75
N GLU A 221 -0.16 -23.70 -18.57
CA GLU A 221 1.25 -23.94 -18.27
C GLU A 221 1.58 -25.42 -17.97
N ASN A 222 0.58 -26.32 -17.99
CA ASN A 222 0.72 -27.73 -17.61
C ASN A 222 1.22 -27.98 -16.17
N THR A 223 1.06 -27.00 -15.28
CA THR A 223 1.37 -27.15 -13.84
C THR A 223 0.16 -27.61 -13.02
N LEU A 224 -1.05 -27.52 -13.61
CA LEU A 224 -2.29 -28.09 -13.09
C LEU A 224 -2.90 -29.04 -14.12
N LYS A 225 -3.32 -30.24 -13.71
CA LYS A 225 -4.01 -31.17 -14.62
C LYS A 225 -5.40 -30.65 -14.98
N ALA A 226 -5.88 -31.01 -16.18
CA ALA A 226 -7.22 -30.67 -16.65
C ALA A 226 -8.33 -31.08 -15.66
N GLU A 227 -8.26 -32.31 -15.12
CA GLU A 227 -9.23 -32.82 -14.12
C GLU A 227 -9.29 -31.96 -12.84
N HIS A 228 -8.16 -31.36 -12.43
CA HIS A 228 -8.12 -30.48 -11.26
C HIS A 228 -8.59 -29.07 -11.59
N LYS A 229 -8.33 -28.57 -12.81
CA LYS A 229 -8.93 -27.32 -13.31
C LYS A 229 -10.45 -27.44 -13.29
N ASP A 230 -11.00 -28.53 -13.83
CA ASP A 230 -12.45 -28.76 -13.89
C ASP A 230 -13.06 -28.84 -12.50
N MET A 231 -12.36 -29.45 -11.53
CA MET A 231 -12.76 -29.46 -10.12
C MET A 231 -12.83 -28.04 -9.53
N VAL A 232 -11.88 -27.16 -9.84
CA VAL A 232 -11.92 -25.74 -9.40
C VAL A 232 -13.09 -25.00 -10.06
N LEU A 233 -13.29 -25.18 -11.37
CA LEU A 233 -14.37 -24.52 -12.10
C LEU A 233 -15.75 -24.99 -11.60
N GLU A 234 -15.92 -26.27 -11.31
CA GLU A 234 -17.12 -26.80 -10.68
C GLU A 234 -17.34 -26.18 -9.30
N ALA A 235 -16.30 -26.06 -8.47
CA ALA A 235 -16.39 -25.41 -7.16
C ALA A 235 -16.89 -23.96 -7.26
N LEU A 236 -16.49 -23.26 -8.33
CA LEU A 236 -16.90 -21.88 -8.61
C LEU A 236 -18.23 -21.75 -9.37
N GLY A 237 -18.85 -22.87 -9.79
CA GLY A 237 -20.05 -22.87 -10.61
C GLY A 237 -19.85 -22.45 -12.06
N LEU A 238 -18.59 -22.42 -12.52
CA LEU A 238 -18.20 -21.85 -13.81
C LEU A 238 -18.14 -22.92 -14.91
N PRO A 239 -18.45 -22.54 -16.17
CA PRO A 239 -18.31 -23.44 -17.31
C PRO A 239 -16.84 -23.85 -17.54
N ALA A 240 -16.61 -25.12 -17.86
CA ALA A 240 -15.27 -25.67 -18.04
C ALA A 240 -14.56 -25.23 -19.33
N ASP A 241 -15.35 -24.78 -20.31
CA ASP A 241 -14.94 -24.45 -21.68
C ASP A 241 -14.76 -22.94 -21.93
N GLN A 242 -15.22 -22.08 -21.03
CA GLN A 242 -15.07 -20.62 -21.16
C GLN A 242 -13.99 -20.08 -20.24
N GLY A 243 -12.96 -19.52 -20.84
CA GLY A 243 -11.93 -18.79 -20.10
C GLY A 243 -12.40 -17.40 -19.69
N TRP A 244 -11.66 -16.78 -18.77
CA TRP A 244 -11.88 -15.41 -18.28
C TRP A 244 -11.93 -14.27 -19.32
N LYS A 245 -11.43 -14.48 -20.55
CA LYS A 245 -11.58 -13.52 -21.66
C LYS A 245 -12.88 -13.70 -22.45
N GLN A 246 -13.58 -14.81 -22.23
CA GLN A 246 -14.77 -15.23 -22.98
C GLN A 246 -16.02 -15.19 -22.09
N LEU A 247 -15.88 -15.58 -20.83
CA LEU A 247 -16.97 -15.57 -19.86
C LEU A 247 -17.38 -14.12 -19.55
N SER A 248 -18.67 -13.81 -19.68
CA SER A 248 -19.20 -12.50 -19.28
C SER A 248 -19.17 -12.31 -17.77
N PHE A 249 -19.02 -11.07 -17.33
CA PHE A 249 -18.98 -10.74 -15.91
C PHE A 249 -20.29 -11.10 -15.20
N ASP A 250 -21.44 -10.85 -15.83
CA ASP A 250 -22.75 -11.23 -15.27
C ASP A 250 -22.89 -12.73 -15.05
N ALA A 251 -22.46 -13.54 -16.01
CA ALA A 251 -22.47 -15.00 -15.87
C ALA A 251 -21.50 -15.46 -14.77
N PHE A 252 -20.37 -14.79 -14.62
CA PHE A 252 -19.41 -15.03 -13.55
C PHE A 252 -20.00 -14.69 -12.17
N VAL A 253 -20.68 -13.56 -12.01
CA VAL A 253 -21.31 -13.16 -10.74
C VAL A 253 -22.47 -14.10 -10.39
N ALA A 254 -23.33 -14.41 -11.37
CA ALA A 254 -24.53 -15.23 -11.16
C ALA A 254 -24.25 -16.74 -11.02
N ALA A 255 -23.00 -17.18 -11.22
CA ALA A 255 -22.65 -18.59 -11.18
C ALA A 255 -22.97 -19.24 -9.82
N PRO A 256 -23.78 -20.32 -9.80
CA PRO A 256 -24.23 -20.95 -8.57
C PRO A 256 -23.11 -21.74 -7.90
N ILE A 257 -23.03 -21.68 -6.57
CA ILE A 257 -22.06 -22.48 -5.80
C ILE A 257 -22.40 -23.97 -5.93
N SER A 258 -21.42 -24.81 -6.27
CA SER A 258 -21.60 -26.25 -6.32
C SER A 258 -21.82 -26.85 -4.92
N THR A 259 -22.72 -27.82 -4.83
CA THR A 259 -22.93 -28.61 -3.60
C THR A 259 -22.06 -29.86 -3.57
N ARG A 260 -21.39 -30.22 -4.68
CA ARG A 260 -20.54 -31.42 -4.78
C ARG A 260 -19.08 -31.13 -4.52
N VAL A 261 -18.64 -29.92 -4.83
CA VAL A 261 -17.27 -29.47 -4.59
C VAL A 261 -17.29 -28.30 -3.62
N THR A 262 -16.66 -28.48 -2.47
CA THR A 262 -16.63 -27.50 -1.38
C THR A 262 -15.33 -26.72 -1.41
N ILE A 263 -15.43 -25.40 -1.18
CA ILE A 263 -14.29 -24.53 -0.87
C ILE A 263 -14.41 -24.16 0.61
N SER A 264 -13.35 -24.36 1.38
CA SER A 264 -13.28 -23.98 2.78
C SER A 264 -11.92 -23.37 3.11
N GLU A 265 -11.82 -22.61 4.19
CA GLU A 265 -10.53 -22.16 4.71
C GLU A 265 -9.67 -23.36 5.15
N LEU A 266 -8.35 -23.21 5.05
CA LEU A 266 -7.44 -24.18 5.65
C LEU A 266 -7.51 -24.06 7.17
N GLN A 267 -7.86 -25.16 7.84
CA GLN A 267 -7.87 -25.23 9.29
C GLN A 267 -6.68 -26.04 9.81
N VAL A 268 -5.93 -25.45 10.75
CA VAL A 268 -4.79 -26.08 11.43
C VAL A 268 -4.94 -25.83 12.93
N HIS A 269 -5.07 -26.91 13.71
CA HIS A 269 -5.20 -26.84 15.18
C HIS A 269 -6.30 -25.88 15.71
N GLY A 270 -7.38 -25.69 14.96
CA GLY A 270 -8.49 -24.81 15.34
C GLY A 270 -8.37 -23.37 14.83
N TYR A 271 -7.23 -23.00 14.24
CA TYR A 271 -7.02 -21.74 13.56
C TYR A 271 -7.39 -21.86 12.09
N SER A 272 -8.08 -20.86 11.56
CA SER A 272 -8.45 -20.80 10.15
C SER A 272 -7.55 -19.80 9.42
N ALA A 273 -7.03 -20.19 8.26
CA ALA A 273 -6.24 -19.29 7.43
C ALA A 273 -7.12 -18.14 6.91
N ALA A 274 -6.54 -16.95 6.85
CA ALA A 274 -7.22 -15.74 6.38
C ALA A 274 -7.43 -15.74 4.85
N ASP A 275 -6.59 -16.45 4.10
CA ASP A 275 -6.57 -16.41 2.63
C ASP A 275 -6.28 -17.75 1.95
N ILE A 276 -5.81 -18.77 2.67
CA ILE A 276 -5.56 -20.11 2.10
C ILE A 276 -6.86 -20.92 2.05
N MET A 277 -7.20 -21.41 0.86
CA MET A 277 -8.41 -22.18 0.62
C MET A 277 -8.10 -23.65 0.30
N VAL A 278 -8.99 -24.54 0.74
CA VAL A 278 -8.97 -25.98 0.48
C VAL A 278 -10.20 -26.33 -0.33
N ILE A 279 -9.99 -27.00 -1.48
CA ILE A 279 -11.05 -27.41 -2.40
C ILE A 279 -11.13 -28.93 -2.38
N ARG A 280 -12.33 -29.48 -2.16
CA ARG A 280 -12.59 -30.92 -2.04
C ARG A 280 -13.84 -31.30 -2.80
N SER A 281 -13.83 -32.47 -3.44
CA SER A 281 -14.99 -33.03 -4.13
C SER A 281 -15.55 -34.19 -3.29
N ALA A 282 -16.87 -34.35 -3.29
CA ALA A 282 -17.52 -35.51 -2.69
C ALA A 282 -17.15 -36.83 -3.41
N ASP A 283 -16.75 -36.75 -4.67
CA ASP A 283 -16.52 -37.91 -5.55
C ASP A 283 -15.05 -38.33 -5.64
N SER A 284 -14.13 -37.59 -4.99
CA SER A 284 -12.69 -37.80 -5.11
C SER A 284 -11.97 -37.57 -3.77
N PRO A 285 -10.97 -38.41 -3.43
CA PRO A 285 -10.12 -38.13 -2.27
C PRO A 285 -9.18 -36.94 -2.50
N THR A 286 -8.98 -36.51 -3.75
CA THR A 286 -8.07 -35.41 -4.11
C THR A 286 -8.41 -34.14 -3.36
N VAL A 287 -7.38 -33.47 -2.86
CA VAL A 287 -7.48 -32.17 -2.20
C VAL A 287 -6.67 -31.16 -2.99
N LEU A 288 -7.27 -30.03 -3.34
CA LEU A 288 -6.54 -28.89 -3.89
C LEU A 288 -6.37 -27.84 -2.79
N LEU A 289 -5.19 -27.23 -2.75
CA LEU A 289 -4.86 -26.13 -1.85
C LEU A 289 -4.58 -24.90 -2.71
N TYR A 290 -5.29 -23.81 -2.48
CA TYR A 290 -5.05 -22.53 -3.12
C TYR A 290 -4.37 -21.58 -2.15
N ILE A 291 -3.16 -21.14 -2.49
CA ILE A 291 -2.38 -20.15 -1.75
C ILE A 291 -2.23 -18.92 -2.65
N PRO A 292 -2.97 -17.82 -2.40
CA PRO A 292 -2.84 -16.58 -3.16
C PRO A 292 -1.39 -16.05 -3.16
N GLY A 293 -0.97 -15.43 -4.26
CA GLY A 293 0.35 -14.78 -4.37
C GLY A 293 1.54 -15.71 -4.70
N ASN A 294 1.38 -17.03 -4.64
CA ASN A 294 2.40 -17.97 -5.11
C ASN A 294 2.53 -17.94 -6.65
N SER A 295 3.72 -18.25 -7.18
CA SER A 295 3.93 -18.39 -8.63
C SER A 295 3.14 -19.55 -9.24
N SER A 296 2.77 -20.54 -8.44
CA SER A 296 1.86 -21.64 -8.78
C SER A 296 0.85 -21.79 -7.63
N PRO A 297 -0.25 -21.00 -7.63
CA PRO A 297 -1.13 -20.88 -6.48
C PRO A 297 -1.86 -22.16 -6.05
N ILE A 298 -2.18 -23.03 -7.01
CA ILE A 298 -2.95 -24.25 -6.78
C ILE A 298 -1.99 -25.43 -6.66
N HIS A 299 -2.03 -26.10 -5.51
CA HIS A 299 -1.29 -27.31 -5.21
C HIS A 299 -2.25 -28.50 -5.11
N THR A 300 -1.90 -29.63 -5.74
CA THR A 300 -2.71 -30.85 -5.70
C THR A 300 -2.11 -31.87 -4.73
N PHE A 301 -2.96 -32.45 -3.89
CA PHE A 301 -2.64 -33.57 -3.02
C PHE A 301 -3.55 -34.76 -3.31
N ALA A 302 -3.00 -35.97 -3.22
CA ALA A 302 -3.76 -37.20 -3.45
C ALA A 302 -4.91 -37.37 -2.45
N ASN A 303 -4.73 -36.88 -1.22
CA ASN A 303 -5.73 -36.88 -0.16
C ASN A 303 -5.36 -35.90 0.97
N ALA A 304 -6.22 -35.83 1.98
CA ALA A 304 -6.01 -34.96 3.14
C ALA A 304 -4.76 -35.33 3.96
N ASP A 305 -4.33 -36.59 3.99
CA ASP A 305 -3.12 -36.99 4.71
C ASP A 305 -1.85 -36.53 3.99
N ALA A 306 -1.83 -36.61 2.65
CA ALA A 306 -0.76 -36.04 1.84
C ALA A 306 -0.61 -34.52 2.03
N LEU A 307 -1.73 -33.79 2.19
CA LEU A 307 -1.71 -32.37 2.55
C LEU A 307 -1.08 -32.15 3.94
N LYS A 308 -1.47 -32.94 4.96
CA LYS A 308 -0.91 -32.84 6.31
C LYS A 308 0.59 -33.10 6.32
N ASP A 309 1.05 -34.14 5.63
CA ASP A 309 2.47 -34.48 5.54
C ASP A 309 3.27 -33.37 4.87
N TRP A 310 2.71 -32.75 3.82
CA TRP A 310 3.32 -31.61 3.15
C TRP A 310 3.41 -30.38 4.06
N ILE A 311 2.34 -30.03 4.79
CA ILE A 311 2.36 -28.93 5.76
C ILE A 311 3.43 -29.21 6.84
N ALA A 312 3.47 -30.41 7.39
CA ALA A 312 4.46 -30.81 8.39
C ALA A 312 5.89 -30.70 7.86
N LEU A 313 6.12 -31.08 6.59
CA LEU A 313 7.42 -30.95 5.93
C LEU A 313 7.80 -29.49 5.69
N MET A 314 6.88 -28.66 5.20
CA MET A 314 7.09 -27.23 4.97
C MET A 314 7.47 -26.51 6.25
N CYS A 315 6.81 -26.85 7.36
CA CYS A 315 7.06 -26.25 8.65
C CYS A 315 8.40 -26.67 9.29
N LYS A 316 9.15 -27.65 8.74
CA LYS A 316 10.50 -27.96 9.25
C LYS A 316 11.51 -26.85 8.97
N ASP A 317 11.29 -26.06 7.92
CA ASP A 317 12.11 -24.90 7.60
C ASP A 317 11.54 -23.65 8.31
N PRO A 318 12.35 -22.95 9.14
CA PRO A 318 11.86 -21.79 9.90
C PRO A 318 11.40 -20.62 9.02
N GLY A 319 12.00 -20.40 7.86
CA GLY A 319 11.62 -19.33 6.95
C GLY A 319 10.29 -19.62 6.27
N LYS A 320 10.11 -20.85 5.79
CA LYS A 320 8.84 -21.32 5.21
C LYS A 320 7.72 -21.35 6.24
N ARG A 321 8.03 -21.74 7.48
CA ARG A 321 7.08 -21.71 8.59
C ARG A 321 6.58 -20.28 8.85
N ARG A 322 7.47 -19.29 8.97
CA ARG A 322 7.06 -17.89 9.17
C ARG A 322 6.21 -17.35 8.02
N SER A 323 6.57 -17.71 6.78
CA SER A 323 5.76 -17.34 5.62
C SER A 323 4.37 -17.96 5.67
N PHE A 324 4.27 -19.21 6.14
CA PHE A 324 2.99 -19.91 6.32
C PHE A 324 2.16 -19.31 7.48
N GLU A 325 2.80 -18.97 8.60
CA GLU A 325 2.19 -18.27 9.75
C GLU A 325 1.57 -16.93 9.33
N GLY A 326 2.18 -16.21 8.38
CA GLY A 326 1.67 -14.94 7.86
C GLY A 326 0.31 -15.02 7.17
N HIS A 327 -0.19 -16.22 6.85
CA HIS A 327 -1.53 -16.45 6.31
C HIS A 327 -2.61 -16.62 7.40
N PHE A 328 -2.23 -16.58 8.68
CA PHE A 328 -3.15 -16.65 9.82
C PHE A 328 -3.27 -15.28 10.49
N SER A 329 -4.37 -15.05 11.21
CA SER A 329 -4.60 -13.77 11.89
C SER A 329 -3.53 -13.50 12.94
N ALA A 330 -3.06 -12.25 13.04
CA ALA A 330 -2.14 -11.82 14.11
C ALA A 330 -2.75 -11.97 15.52
N ALA A 331 -4.08 -12.00 15.65
CA ALA A 331 -4.76 -12.27 16.92
C ALA A 331 -4.65 -13.76 17.34
N ASP A 332 -4.39 -14.66 16.39
CA ASP A 332 -4.20 -16.08 16.63
C ASP A 332 -2.73 -16.41 17.01
N ASP A 333 -1.83 -15.42 16.91
CA ASP A 333 -0.38 -15.55 17.15
C ASP A 333 0.01 -15.39 18.64
N VAL A 334 -0.96 -15.09 19.52
CA VAL A 334 -0.70 -14.77 20.94
C VAL A 334 -0.14 -15.96 21.74
N ASP A 335 -0.40 -17.20 21.28
CA ASP A 335 0.10 -18.44 21.93
C ASP A 335 1.25 -19.12 21.16
N GLY A 336 1.68 -18.56 20.02
CA GLY A 336 2.68 -19.18 19.14
C GLY A 336 2.15 -20.45 18.46
N PHE A 337 1.78 -20.32 17.18
CA PHE A 337 1.12 -21.34 16.35
C PHE A 337 1.76 -22.76 16.37
N PHE A 338 3.06 -22.85 16.65
CA PHE A 338 3.81 -24.11 16.71
C PHE A 338 4.51 -24.39 18.05
N TYR A 339 4.26 -23.60 19.09
CA TYR A 339 4.84 -23.83 20.43
C TYR A 339 4.01 -24.79 21.30
N SER A 340 2.77 -25.11 20.89
CA SER A 340 1.91 -26.10 21.57
C SER A 340 2.06 -27.52 20.99
N GLY A 341 3.31 -27.97 20.81
CA GLY A 341 3.67 -29.36 20.57
C GLY A 341 4.96 -29.69 21.34
N TYR A 342 4.82 -30.36 22.47
CA TYR A 342 5.89 -30.68 23.43
C TYR A 342 7.07 -31.47 22.83
N LYS A 343 8.20 -31.42 23.57
CA LYS A 343 9.35 -32.35 23.55
C LYS A 343 9.02 -33.80 23.16
#